data_AF-A0A9J7MY27-F1
#
_entry.id   AF-A0A9J7MY27-F1
#
_cell.length_a   1.000
_cell.length_b   1.000
_cell.length_c   1.000
_cell.angle_alpha   90.00
_cell.angle_beta   90.00
_cell.angle_gamma   90.00
#
_symmetry.space_group_name_H-M   'P 1'
#
loop_
_entity.id
_entity.type
_entity.pdbx_description
1 polymer ?
#
loop_
_entity_poly.entity_id
_entity_poly.type
_entity_poly.pdbx_seq_one_letter_code
_entity_poly.pdbx_strand_id
1 'polypeptide(L)'
;MVALIYCFLVVVLAGAQSFQLDTRDLQLQQIMQMFSDEMKALKNEMAATFAEEMKTLKMEVEDMKKTMDVGLAGDDVDDVPRNKRQISCEDVTGHVGLTDPFEASGCIMGLQGPPGRDGRDGDPGRDGAAGRDGQPGPQGPAGPRGDIGPESLYSVISVAYAHIQGPPGQQGETGADGIGGGSVYIRWGRTTCPNVTETSLIYDGIAGGSHYAHSGGGANYVCLPKEPEWGVFTDGNQGTAYMAGAEYELIDGNNPFQGTSLHDHDVPCAVCHVASRGSKLMIPARLSCPSGWTREYKGYLMTEHRTRYRTEFVCMDGEPETRPGGHLDQNGALLYPVEASCGALPCPSYVQGRELTCVVCTK
;
A
#
# COMPACT_ATOMS: atom_id res chain seq x y z
N MET A 1 24.99 61.56 -17.39
CA MET A 1 24.11 60.45 -17.86
C MET A 1 24.79 59.53 -18.87
N VAL A 2 25.63 60.02 -19.79
CA VAL A 2 26.30 59.15 -20.80
C VAL A 2 27.34 58.17 -20.19
N ALA A 3 28.07 58.58 -19.15
CA ALA A 3 29.08 57.72 -18.51
C ALA A 3 28.49 56.53 -17.72
N LEU A 4 27.31 56.70 -17.10
CA LEU A 4 26.63 55.64 -16.34
C LEU A 4 26.03 54.57 -17.26
N ILE A 5 25.57 54.96 -18.45
CA ILE A 5 25.06 54.05 -19.47
C ILE A 5 26.20 53.20 -20.06
N TYR A 6 27.39 53.79 -20.25
CA TYR A 6 28.57 53.06 -20.72
C TYR A 6 29.08 52.05 -19.70
N CYS A 7 29.11 52.39 -18.40
CA CYS A 7 29.47 51.44 -17.35
C CYS A 7 28.48 50.27 -17.25
N PHE A 8 27.16 50.52 -17.39
CA PHE A 8 26.17 49.45 -17.39
C PHE A 8 26.30 48.53 -18.63
N LEU A 9 26.55 49.09 -19.81
CA LEU A 9 26.76 48.32 -21.04
C LEU A 9 28.04 47.47 -20.98
N VAL A 10 29.12 47.97 -20.39
CA VAL A 10 30.36 47.19 -20.22
C VAL A 10 30.19 46.06 -19.20
N VAL A 11 29.41 46.26 -18.13
CA VAL A 11 29.11 45.19 -17.15
C VAL A 11 28.19 44.13 -17.75
N VAL A 12 27.20 44.52 -18.57
CA VAL A 12 26.30 43.58 -19.26
C VAL A 12 27.03 42.81 -20.37
N LEU A 13 27.96 43.46 -21.11
CA LEU A 13 28.76 42.80 -22.14
C LEU A 13 29.90 41.94 -21.56
N ALA A 14 30.49 42.33 -20.42
CA ALA A 14 31.45 41.49 -19.70
C ALA A 14 30.78 40.30 -19.00
N GLY A 15 29.50 40.42 -18.60
CA GLY A 15 28.69 39.32 -18.08
C GLY A 15 28.19 38.32 -19.13
N ALA A 16 28.32 38.64 -20.42
CA ALA A 16 27.89 37.76 -21.52
C ALA A 16 28.98 36.77 -21.98
N GLN A 17 30.17 36.75 -21.38
CA GLN A 17 31.27 35.86 -21.76
C GLN A 17 31.57 34.74 -20.76
N SER A 18 30.73 34.51 -19.75
CA SER A 18 30.90 33.42 -18.77
C SER A 18 29.81 32.34 -18.88
N PHE A 19 29.41 31.97 -20.10
CA PHE A 19 28.68 30.73 -20.36
C PHE A 19 29.62 29.76 -21.08
N GLN A 20 30.50 29.11 -20.31
CA GLN A 20 31.08 27.85 -20.77
C GLN A 20 29.99 26.80 -20.59
N LEU A 21 29.43 26.28 -21.69
CA LEU A 21 28.73 25.00 -21.66
C LEU A 21 29.73 23.96 -21.13
N ASP A 22 29.46 23.44 -19.94
CA ASP A 22 30.28 22.47 -19.25
C ASP A 22 30.33 21.17 -20.08
N THR A 23 31.53 20.72 -20.43
CA THR A 23 31.77 19.51 -21.24
C THR A 23 31.18 18.24 -20.60
N ARG A 24 30.81 18.31 -19.32
CA ARG A 24 30.15 17.24 -18.56
C ARG A 24 28.67 17.05 -18.91
N ASP A 25 27.95 18.10 -19.30
CA ASP A 25 26.51 17.98 -19.67
C ASP A 25 26.33 17.28 -21.03
N LEU A 26 27.28 17.46 -21.95
CA LEU A 26 27.26 16.78 -23.24
C LEU A 26 27.52 15.26 -23.12
N GLN A 27 28.41 14.87 -22.19
CA GLN A 27 28.61 13.46 -21.86
C GLN A 27 27.39 12.85 -21.16
N LEU A 28 26.74 13.58 -20.26
CA LEU A 28 25.52 13.12 -19.59
C LEU A 28 24.35 12.95 -20.59
N GLN A 29 24.17 13.90 -21.51
CA GLN A 29 23.17 13.78 -22.57
C GLN A 29 23.46 12.61 -23.52
N GLN A 30 24.72 12.37 -23.89
CA GLN A 30 25.07 11.20 -24.71
C GLN A 30 24.80 9.87 -23.99
N ILE A 31 25.09 9.79 -22.69
CA ILE A 31 24.80 8.58 -21.89
C ILE A 31 23.29 8.38 -21.77
N MET A 32 22.52 9.43 -21.49
CA MET A 32 21.06 9.34 -21.43
C MET A 32 20.43 8.95 -22.78
N GLN A 33 20.98 9.45 -23.88
CA GLN A 33 20.51 9.09 -25.22
C GLN A 33 20.81 7.62 -25.56
N MET A 34 22.00 7.15 -25.20
CA MET A 34 22.41 5.75 -25.38
C MET A 34 21.52 4.80 -24.57
N PHE A 35 21.25 5.11 -23.30
CA PHE A 35 20.32 4.34 -22.46
C PHE A 35 18.89 4.37 -23.00
N SER A 36 18.41 5.52 -23.49
CA SER A 36 17.09 5.62 -24.13
C SER A 36 16.98 4.70 -25.34
N ASP A 37 18.02 4.64 -26.18
CA ASP A 37 18.00 3.87 -27.41
C ASP A 37 18.14 2.35 -27.13
N GLU A 38 18.92 1.96 -26.13
CA GLU A 38 18.97 0.57 -25.64
C GLU A 38 17.61 0.12 -25.05
N MET A 39 16.96 0.99 -24.26
CA MET A 39 15.64 0.69 -23.70
C MET A 39 14.56 0.58 -24.77
N LYS A 40 14.65 1.36 -25.86
CA LYS A 40 13.76 1.23 -27.02
C LYS A 40 14.02 -0.07 -27.78
N ALA A 41 15.28 -0.46 -27.95
CA ALA A 41 15.63 -1.72 -28.60
C ALA A 41 15.08 -2.91 -27.81
N LEU A 42 15.28 -2.93 -26.49
CA LEU A 42 14.75 -3.97 -25.60
C LEU A 42 13.22 -4.03 -25.62
N LYS A 43 12.56 -2.87 -25.61
CA LYS A 43 11.09 -2.79 -25.73
C LYS A 43 10.59 -3.39 -27.04
N ASN A 44 11.25 -3.09 -28.16
CA ASN A 44 10.86 -3.59 -29.47
C ASN A 44 11.10 -5.10 -29.60
N GLU A 45 12.20 -5.61 -29.03
CA GLU A 45 12.50 -7.04 -29.02
C GLU A 45 11.49 -7.82 -28.17
N MET A 46 11.16 -7.31 -26.98
CA MET A 46 10.14 -7.90 -26.12
C MET A 46 8.75 -7.85 -26.77
N ALA A 47 8.40 -6.77 -27.46
CA ALA A 47 7.15 -6.65 -28.20
C ALA A 47 7.06 -7.65 -29.38
N ALA A 48 8.19 -7.92 -30.06
CA ALA A 48 8.25 -8.91 -31.12
C ALA A 48 8.05 -10.33 -30.57
N THR A 49 8.70 -10.67 -29.45
CA THR A 49 8.52 -11.98 -28.79
C THR A 49 7.07 -12.18 -28.34
N PHE A 50 6.45 -11.18 -27.70
CA PHE A 50 5.04 -11.23 -27.31
C PHE A 50 4.10 -11.34 -28.51
N ALA A 51 4.40 -10.69 -29.63
CA ALA A 51 3.59 -10.78 -30.83
C ALA A 51 3.60 -12.19 -31.43
N GLU A 52 4.73 -12.90 -31.38
CA GLU A 52 4.84 -14.29 -31.86
C GLU A 52 4.18 -15.29 -30.91
N GLU A 53 4.34 -15.14 -29.60
CA GLU A 53 3.62 -15.96 -28.62
C GLU A 53 2.10 -15.77 -28.74
N MET A 54 1.64 -14.54 -28.92
CA MET A 54 0.21 -14.24 -29.06
C MET A 54 -0.38 -14.71 -30.40
N LYS A 55 0.42 -14.83 -31.47
CA LYS A 55 0.01 -15.51 -32.71
C LYS A 55 -0.13 -17.02 -32.49
N THR A 56 0.81 -17.62 -31.77
CA THR A 56 0.78 -19.06 -31.45
C THR A 56 -0.47 -19.41 -30.64
N LEU A 57 -0.75 -18.63 -29.60
CA LEU A 57 -1.96 -18.79 -28.79
C LEU A 57 -3.25 -18.59 -29.60
N LYS A 58 -3.28 -17.63 -30.52
CA LYS A 58 -4.45 -17.44 -31.41
C LYS A 58 -4.68 -18.64 -32.32
N MET A 59 -3.63 -19.28 -32.82
CA MET A 59 -3.76 -20.50 -33.62
C MET A 59 -4.30 -21.67 -32.78
N GLU A 60 -3.86 -21.82 -31.53
CA GLU A 60 -4.36 -22.86 -30.61
C GLU A 60 -5.83 -22.64 -30.21
N VAL A 61 -6.24 -21.39 -29.98
CA VAL A 61 -7.64 -21.04 -29.68
C VAL A 61 -8.55 -21.29 -30.89
N GLU A 62 -8.09 -20.98 -32.11
CA GLU A 62 -8.87 -21.23 -33.31
C GLU A 62 -8.94 -22.74 -33.66
N ASP A 63 -7.94 -23.52 -33.25
CA ASP A 63 -7.95 -24.99 -33.34
C ASP A 63 -8.95 -25.61 -32.33
N MET A 64 -8.97 -25.12 -31.09
CA MET A 64 -9.99 -25.47 -30.10
C MET A 64 -11.42 -25.11 -30.55
N LYS A 65 -11.57 -23.98 -31.23
CA LYS A 65 -12.85 -23.55 -31.79
C LYS A 65 -13.32 -24.48 -32.92
N LYS A 66 -12.40 -24.94 -33.79
CA LYS A 66 -12.73 -25.95 -34.80
C LYS A 66 -13.13 -27.29 -34.20
N THR A 67 -12.53 -27.68 -33.07
CA THR A 67 -12.94 -28.92 -32.37
C THR A 67 -14.32 -28.79 -31.72
N MET A 68 -14.76 -27.57 -31.38
CA MET A 68 -16.13 -27.28 -30.95
C MET A 68 -17.15 -27.24 -32.11
N ASP A 69 -16.77 -26.69 -33.27
CA ASP A 69 -17.67 -26.61 -34.44
C ASP A 69 -17.98 -27.97 -35.09
N VAL A 70 -17.11 -28.98 -34.91
CA VAL A 70 -17.39 -30.38 -35.34
C VAL A 70 -18.43 -31.05 -34.41
N GLY A 71 -18.72 -30.48 -33.24
CA GLY A 71 -19.70 -31.01 -32.28
C GLY A 71 -21.16 -30.64 -32.56
N LEU A 72 -21.46 -29.78 -33.54
CA LEU A 72 -22.81 -29.23 -33.77
C LEU A 72 -23.29 -29.33 -35.23
N ALA A 73 -22.82 -30.33 -35.99
CA ALA A 73 -23.40 -30.66 -37.29
C ALA A 73 -23.65 -32.17 -37.40
N GLY A 74 -24.91 -32.57 -37.25
CA GLY A 74 -25.35 -33.96 -37.48
C GLY A 74 -26.79 -34.19 -37.03
N ASP A 75 -27.76 -33.87 -37.91
CA ASP A 75 -29.08 -34.50 -37.91
C ASP A 75 -28.97 -35.92 -38.54
N ASP A 76 -29.90 -36.79 -38.11
CA ASP A 76 -30.32 -38.10 -38.66
C ASP A 76 -29.52 -39.39 -38.30
N VAL A 77 -29.98 -40.01 -37.19
CA VAL A 77 -30.51 -41.39 -37.07
C VAL A 77 -29.95 -42.49 -38.00
N ASP A 78 -29.04 -43.35 -37.49
CA ASP A 78 -29.26 -44.78 -37.18
C ASP A 78 -27.92 -45.54 -36.94
N ASP A 79 -28.00 -46.60 -36.13
CA ASP A 79 -27.01 -47.65 -35.80
C ASP A 79 -25.91 -47.39 -34.74
N VAL A 80 -26.15 -47.91 -33.52
CA VAL A 80 -25.16 -48.10 -32.45
C VAL A 80 -25.09 -49.58 -32.04
N PRO A 81 -23.89 -50.19 -31.96
CA PRO A 81 -23.64 -51.33 -31.09
C PRO A 81 -22.70 -50.96 -29.91
N ARG A 82 -23.34 -50.66 -28.78
CA ARG A 82 -23.10 -51.15 -27.40
C ARG A 82 -21.69 -51.62 -26.98
N ASN A 83 -21.08 -50.90 -26.01
CA ASN A 83 -20.61 -51.45 -24.71
C ASN A 83 -20.19 -50.30 -23.75
N LYS A 84 -21.01 -49.95 -22.74
CA LYS A 84 -20.82 -50.25 -21.29
C LYS A 84 -19.38 -50.01 -20.79
N ARG A 85 -19.11 -49.21 -19.76
CA ARG A 85 -19.74 -49.20 -18.42
C ARG A 85 -19.52 -47.86 -17.70
N GLN A 86 -20.61 -47.34 -17.15
CA GLN A 86 -20.66 -46.38 -16.06
C GLN A 86 -20.83 -47.16 -14.75
N ILE A 87 -20.07 -46.83 -13.70
CA ILE A 87 -20.35 -47.26 -12.33
C ILE A 87 -20.14 -46.05 -11.41
N SER A 88 -21.22 -45.67 -10.72
CA SER A 88 -21.24 -44.81 -9.55
C SER A 88 -21.06 -45.64 -8.27
N CYS A 89 -20.62 -44.97 -7.22
CA CYS A 89 -20.44 -45.48 -5.86
C CYS A 89 -21.78 -45.87 -5.21
N GLU A 90 -21.79 -46.96 -4.43
CA GLU A 90 -22.42 -47.06 -3.10
C GLU A 90 -22.09 -48.40 -2.41
N ASP A 91 -21.93 -48.30 -1.08
CA ASP A 91 -21.84 -49.27 0.02
C ASP A 91 -21.77 -50.79 -0.25
N VAL A 92 -20.82 -51.48 0.39
CA VAL A 92 -21.06 -52.63 1.29
C VAL A 92 -19.84 -52.86 2.21
N THR A 93 -20.15 -53.05 3.50
CA THR A 93 -19.30 -53.49 4.61
C THR A 93 -18.98 -55.00 4.58
N GLY A 94 -17.78 -55.42 5.02
CA GLY A 94 -17.60 -56.73 5.69
C GLY A 94 -16.53 -57.73 5.16
N HIS A 95 -15.56 -57.99 6.04
CA HIS A 95 -14.93 -59.28 6.39
C HIS A 95 -14.05 -60.12 5.42
N VAL A 96 -12.74 -60.15 5.76
CA VAL A 96 -11.79 -61.27 5.99
C VAL A 96 -11.79 -62.52 5.07
N GLY A 97 -10.60 -62.87 4.53
CA GLY A 97 -10.15 -64.28 4.45
C GLY A 97 -9.30 -64.72 3.25
N LEU A 98 -7.96 -64.69 3.41
CA LEU A 98 -6.92 -65.65 2.99
C LEU A 98 -7.07 -66.48 1.68
N THR A 99 -6.09 -66.40 0.77
CA THR A 99 -4.98 -67.39 0.55
C THR A 99 -4.25 -67.14 -0.78
N ASP A 100 -2.94 -66.90 -0.71
CA ASP A 100 -1.93 -67.06 -1.79
C ASP A 100 -1.65 -68.58 -2.03
N PRO A 101 -1.03 -69.07 -3.15
CA PRO A 101 0.38 -68.72 -3.49
C PRO A 101 0.92 -68.89 -4.95
N PHE A 102 2.16 -68.41 -5.12
CA PHE A 102 3.19 -68.63 -6.19
C PHE A 102 3.06 -67.76 -7.47
N GLU A 103 4.10 -67.15 -8.04
CA GLU A 103 5.56 -67.36 -7.97
C GLU A 103 6.28 -66.08 -8.45
N ALA A 104 7.29 -65.61 -7.71
CA ALA A 104 8.17 -64.51 -8.08
C ALA A 104 9.62 -65.00 -8.06
N SER A 105 10.32 -64.85 -9.19
CA SER A 105 11.77 -65.08 -9.30
C SER A 105 12.46 -63.72 -9.40
N GLY A 106 13.39 -63.47 -8.48
CA GLY A 106 13.84 -62.13 -8.10
C GLY A 106 15.09 -61.60 -8.80
N CYS A 107 15.38 -60.34 -8.48
CA CYS A 107 16.70 -59.74 -8.54
C CYS A 107 17.02 -59.14 -7.16
N ILE A 108 18.14 -59.57 -6.59
CA ILE A 108 18.68 -59.13 -5.31
C ILE A 108 19.73 -58.06 -5.61
N MET A 109 19.55 -56.84 -5.11
CA MET A 109 20.63 -55.87 -4.88
C MET A 109 20.40 -55.15 -3.55
N GLY A 110 21.37 -55.29 -2.64
CA GLY A 110 21.72 -54.40 -1.52
C GLY A 110 20.60 -53.89 -0.60
N LEU A 111 20.49 -54.46 0.61
CA LEU A 111 19.78 -53.85 1.73
C LEU A 111 20.44 -52.51 2.08
N GLN A 112 19.76 -51.40 1.80
CA GLN A 112 20.13 -50.08 2.28
C GLN A 112 19.92 -50.02 3.80
N GLY A 113 20.94 -49.57 4.55
CA GLY A 113 20.90 -49.49 6.01
C GLY A 113 19.75 -48.59 6.52
N PRO A 114 19.34 -48.73 7.79
CA PRO A 114 18.28 -47.92 8.36
C PRO A 114 18.60 -46.42 8.23
N PRO A 115 17.58 -45.56 8.04
CA PRO A 115 17.76 -44.11 8.00
C PRO A 115 18.56 -43.63 9.22
N GLY A 116 19.48 -42.68 8.99
CA GLY A 116 20.21 -42.02 10.07
C GLY A 116 19.24 -41.32 11.03
N ARG A 117 19.59 -41.29 12.33
CA ARG A 117 18.79 -40.56 13.32
C ARG A 117 18.74 -39.07 12.96
N ASP A 118 17.59 -38.46 13.17
CA ASP A 118 17.40 -37.02 13.00
C ASP A 118 18.45 -36.25 13.82
N GLY A 119 18.98 -35.16 13.23
CA GLY A 119 19.89 -34.26 13.91
C GLY A 119 19.19 -33.57 15.09
N ARG A 120 19.93 -33.26 16.16
CA ARG A 120 19.39 -32.47 17.27
C ARG A 120 19.04 -31.06 16.78
N ASP A 121 17.92 -30.53 17.27
CA ASP A 121 17.53 -29.14 17.04
C ASP A 121 18.66 -28.19 17.47
N GLY A 122 18.87 -27.12 16.70
CA GLY A 122 19.84 -26.08 17.02
C GLY A 122 19.40 -25.27 18.24
N ASP A 123 20.38 -24.80 19.03
CA ASP A 123 20.10 -23.93 20.17
C ASP A 123 19.35 -22.65 19.72
N PRO A 124 18.41 -22.13 20.53
CA PRO A 124 17.72 -20.89 20.23
C PRO A 124 18.68 -19.74 19.93
N GLY A 125 18.34 -18.93 18.92
CA GLY A 125 19.09 -17.72 18.58
C GLY A 125 19.13 -16.73 19.76
N ARG A 126 20.26 -16.02 19.91
CA ARG A 126 20.40 -14.98 20.95
C ARG A 126 19.44 -13.83 20.67
N ASP A 127 18.87 -13.28 21.75
CA ASP A 127 18.02 -12.09 21.67
C ASP A 127 18.75 -10.92 21.01
N GLY A 128 18.02 -10.14 20.22
CA GLY A 128 18.53 -8.94 19.57
C GLY A 128 18.92 -7.86 20.58
N ALA A 129 19.97 -7.10 20.29
CA ALA A 129 20.39 -5.98 21.12
C ALA A 129 19.26 -4.93 21.23
N ALA A 130 19.12 -4.31 22.41
CA ALA A 130 18.19 -3.21 22.63
C ALA A 130 18.43 -2.06 21.63
N GLY A 131 17.36 -1.44 21.17
CA GLY A 131 17.41 -0.28 20.27
C GLY A 131 18.16 0.89 20.92
N ARG A 132 18.86 1.69 20.11
CA ARG A 132 19.54 2.90 20.60
C ARG A 132 18.50 3.96 20.97
N ASP A 133 18.72 4.65 22.09
CA ASP A 133 17.92 5.82 22.48
C ASP A 133 17.95 6.88 21.37
N GLY A 134 16.84 7.62 21.24
CA GLY A 134 16.72 8.71 20.27
C GLY A 134 17.75 9.82 20.51
N GLN A 135 18.26 10.43 19.44
CA GLN A 135 19.20 11.54 19.58
C GLN A 135 18.53 12.73 20.29
N PRO A 136 19.25 13.43 21.21
CA PRO A 136 18.77 14.69 21.76
C PRO A 136 18.43 15.70 20.65
N GLY A 137 17.39 16.49 20.86
CA GLY A 137 16.98 17.52 19.91
C GLY A 137 18.08 18.57 19.67
N PRO A 138 18.02 19.31 18.55
CA PRO A 138 18.98 20.37 18.24
C PRO A 138 18.98 21.44 19.33
N GLN A 139 20.17 21.92 19.71
CA GLN A 139 20.32 23.05 20.64
C GLN A 139 19.64 24.29 20.06
N GLY A 140 18.87 25.00 20.88
CA GLY A 140 18.18 26.24 20.47
C GLY A 140 19.16 27.34 20.00
N PRO A 141 18.67 28.34 19.25
CA PRO A 141 19.49 29.44 18.77
C PRO A 141 20.15 30.21 19.93
N ALA A 142 21.38 30.66 19.72
CA ALA A 142 22.09 31.49 20.70
C ALA A 142 21.30 32.78 20.98
N GLY A 143 21.16 33.14 22.25
CA GLY A 143 20.45 34.36 22.66
C GLY A 143 21.07 35.65 22.10
N PRO A 144 20.29 36.74 22.02
CA PRO A 144 20.81 38.02 21.56
C PRO A 144 21.95 38.53 22.45
N ARG A 145 22.96 39.15 21.82
CA ARG A 145 24.08 39.79 22.52
C ARG A 145 23.54 40.92 23.40
N GLY A 146 23.87 40.90 24.69
CA GLY A 146 23.42 41.91 25.65
C GLY A 146 23.86 43.33 25.27
N ASP A 147 23.06 44.31 25.71
CA ASP A 147 23.25 45.73 25.42
C ASP A 147 24.60 46.26 25.93
N ILE A 148 25.19 47.17 25.16
CA ILE A 148 26.43 47.87 25.54
C ILE A 148 26.11 48.78 26.75
N GLY A 149 26.81 48.58 27.87
CA GLY A 149 26.65 49.39 29.07
C GLY A 149 26.97 50.88 28.82
N PRO A 150 26.38 51.81 29.58
CA PRO A 150 26.57 53.24 29.34
C PRO A 150 28.00 53.67 29.62
N GLU A 151 28.60 54.42 28.69
CA GLU A 151 29.88 55.09 28.92
C GLU A 151 29.72 56.22 29.93
N SER A 152 30.52 56.19 31.01
CA SER A 152 30.66 57.31 31.93
C SER A 152 32.10 57.45 32.43
N LEU A 153 32.49 58.71 32.60
CA LEU A 153 33.81 59.30 32.45
C LEU A 153 34.51 59.52 33.82
N TYR A 154 35.83 59.26 33.83
CA TYR A 154 36.89 59.69 34.79
C TYR A 154 37.01 59.13 36.23
N SER A 155 38.29 58.82 36.56
CA SER A 155 38.96 58.81 37.88
C SER A 155 38.69 57.57 38.76
N VAL A 156 39.62 56.72 39.21
CA VAL A 156 41.07 56.79 39.47
C VAL A 156 41.58 55.36 39.76
N ILE A 157 42.79 55.03 39.31
CA ILE A 157 43.81 54.19 39.98
C ILE A 157 43.40 52.75 40.43
N SER A 158 43.92 51.78 39.66
CA SER A 158 44.56 50.52 40.09
C SER A 158 43.82 49.56 41.02
N VAL A 159 43.18 48.50 40.47
CA VAL A 159 43.37 47.09 40.88
C VAL A 159 42.90 46.17 39.73
N ALA A 160 43.76 45.22 39.32
CA ALA A 160 43.48 43.96 38.60
C ALA A 160 42.53 43.97 37.37
N TYR A 161 43.10 43.74 36.18
CA TYR A 161 42.36 43.18 35.05
C TYR A 161 41.96 41.72 35.33
N ALA A 162 40.94 41.54 36.18
CA ALA A 162 40.17 40.31 36.18
C ALA A 162 39.29 40.31 34.92
N HIS A 163 39.40 39.25 34.13
CA HIS A 163 38.42 38.96 33.08
C HIS A 163 37.08 38.68 33.77
N ILE A 164 36.23 39.70 33.91
CA ILE A 164 34.86 39.52 34.37
C ILE A 164 34.09 38.91 33.20
N GLN A 165 34.09 37.58 33.12
CA GLN A 165 33.05 36.88 32.37
C GLN A 165 31.72 37.23 33.03
N GLY A 166 30.78 37.78 32.25
CA GLY A 166 29.42 37.98 32.71
C GLY A 166 28.83 36.66 33.22
N PRO A 167 27.84 36.70 34.13
CA PRO A 167 27.18 35.48 34.59
C PRO A 167 26.73 34.65 33.38
N PRO A 168 26.84 33.31 33.44
CA PRO A 168 26.30 32.44 32.40
C PRO A 168 24.88 32.88 32.05
N GLY A 169 24.59 33.02 30.74
CA GLY A 169 23.24 33.33 30.28
C GLY A 169 22.26 32.35 30.93
N GLN A 170 21.10 32.85 31.37
CA GLN A 170 20.07 31.98 31.94
C GLN A 170 19.80 30.85 30.95
N GLN A 171 19.74 29.61 31.46
CA GLN A 171 19.31 28.46 30.68
C GLN A 171 18.01 28.86 29.98
N GLY A 172 18.00 28.84 28.64
CA GLY A 172 16.80 29.12 27.87
C GLY A 172 15.66 28.26 28.39
N GLU A 173 14.45 28.81 28.46
CA GLU A 173 13.27 28.06 28.87
C GLU A 173 13.26 26.72 28.16
N THR A 174 13.06 25.63 28.92
CA THR A 174 12.83 24.31 28.33
C THR A 174 11.75 24.51 27.29
N GLY A 175 12.09 24.32 26.01
CA GLY A 175 11.11 24.42 24.94
C GLY A 175 9.90 23.59 25.33
N ALA A 176 8.70 24.17 25.19
CA ALA A 176 7.45 23.53 25.60
C ALA A 176 7.52 22.04 25.31
N ASP A 177 7.32 21.22 26.35
CA ASP A 177 7.34 19.77 26.26
C ASP A 177 6.74 19.38 24.91
N GLY A 178 7.57 18.85 24.01
CA GLY A 178 7.12 18.55 22.65
C GLY A 178 5.86 17.74 22.80
N ILE A 179 4.71 18.32 22.43
CA ILE A 179 3.40 17.69 22.50
C ILE A 179 3.62 16.31 21.91
N GLY A 180 3.48 15.26 22.74
CA GLY A 180 3.85 13.90 22.38
C GLY A 180 3.33 13.62 20.98
N GLY A 181 4.19 13.13 20.08
CA GLY A 181 3.89 13.13 18.64
C GLY A 181 2.46 12.64 18.39
N GLY A 182 1.65 13.42 17.71
CA GLY A 182 0.30 13.00 17.33
C GLY A 182 0.32 12.06 16.13
N SER A 183 -0.79 11.37 15.87
CA SER A 183 -0.95 10.54 14.66
C SER A 183 -2.20 10.89 13.89
N VAL A 184 -2.20 10.56 12.59
CA VAL A 184 -3.34 10.76 11.69
C VAL A 184 -3.72 9.45 11.02
N TYR A 185 -5.01 9.13 11.04
CA TYR A 185 -5.57 7.97 10.36
C TYR A 185 -6.86 8.31 9.62
N ILE A 186 -7.21 7.47 8.65
CA ILE A 186 -8.48 7.57 7.93
C ILE A 186 -9.41 6.49 8.50
N ARG A 187 -10.63 6.89 8.85
CA ARG A 187 -11.73 6.00 9.19
C ARG A 187 -12.59 5.85 7.93
N TRP A 188 -12.47 4.70 7.28
CA TRP A 188 -13.22 4.39 6.07
C TRP A 188 -14.65 3.97 6.42
N GLY A 189 -15.61 4.46 5.65
CA GLY A 189 -17.04 4.17 5.81
C GLY A 189 -17.74 4.98 6.88
N ARG A 190 -17.13 6.05 7.40
CA ARG A 190 -17.75 6.92 8.40
C ARG A 190 -17.38 8.37 8.11
N THR A 191 -18.29 9.29 8.40
CA THR A 191 -18.05 10.74 8.32
C THR A 191 -17.61 11.35 9.66
N THR A 192 -17.44 10.53 10.70
CA THR A 192 -17.16 10.96 12.07
C THR A 192 -15.99 10.20 12.67
N CYS A 193 -15.17 10.87 13.48
CA CYS A 193 -14.15 10.19 14.29
C CYS A 193 -14.78 9.51 15.51
N PRO A 194 -14.19 8.41 16.01
CA PRO A 194 -14.67 7.74 17.19
C PRO A 194 -14.53 8.66 18.41
N ASN A 195 -15.49 8.58 19.34
CA ASN A 195 -15.49 9.37 20.57
C ASN A 195 -14.53 8.76 21.62
N VAL A 196 -13.24 8.75 21.28
CA VAL A 196 -12.14 8.28 22.14
C VAL A 196 -11.33 9.50 22.57
N THR A 197 -10.71 9.43 23.74
CA THR A 197 -9.96 10.57 24.31
C THR A 197 -8.87 11.01 23.35
N GLU A 198 -8.78 12.33 23.14
CA GLU A 198 -7.76 13.01 22.33
C GLU A 198 -7.81 12.70 20.83
N THR A 199 -8.91 12.12 20.34
CA THR A 199 -9.20 11.97 18.91
C THR A 199 -10.14 13.08 18.44
N SER A 200 -9.79 13.78 17.37
CA SER A 200 -10.60 14.84 16.76
C SER A 200 -10.70 14.69 15.25
N LEU A 201 -11.83 15.12 14.67
CA LEU A 201 -12.01 15.19 13.21
C LEU A 201 -11.16 16.32 12.64
N ILE A 202 -10.38 16.03 11.59
CA ILE A 202 -9.74 17.04 10.75
C ILE A 202 -10.73 17.46 9.66
N TYR A 203 -11.20 16.50 8.87
CA TYR A 203 -12.26 16.68 7.89
C TYR A 203 -12.91 15.33 7.57
N ASP A 204 -14.13 15.39 7.02
CA ASP A 204 -14.80 14.25 6.43
C ASP A 204 -14.96 14.44 4.91
N GLY A 205 -15.15 13.32 4.21
CA GLY A 205 -14.87 13.24 2.79
C GLY A 205 -15.52 12.07 2.09
N ILE A 206 -15.07 11.87 0.85
CA ILE A 206 -15.48 10.81 -0.05
C ILE A 206 -14.25 9.96 -0.34
N ALA A 207 -14.34 8.66 -0.14
CA ALA A 207 -13.26 7.77 -0.54
C ALA A 207 -13.12 7.81 -2.06
N GLY A 208 -11.89 7.83 -2.54
CA GLY A 208 -11.58 7.81 -3.96
C GLY A 208 -10.37 6.96 -4.26
N GLY A 209 -10.23 6.58 -5.52
CA GLY A 209 -9.14 5.74 -6.00
C GLY A 209 -9.10 5.67 -7.52
N SER A 210 -8.35 4.71 -8.04
CA SER A 210 -8.32 4.42 -9.47
C SER A 210 -9.60 3.69 -9.89
N HIS A 211 -10.14 4.04 -11.05
CA HIS A 211 -11.28 3.34 -11.64
C HIS A 211 -10.96 1.85 -11.87
N TYR A 212 -11.90 0.96 -11.55
CA TYR A 212 -11.70 -0.51 -11.51
C TYR A 212 -11.12 -1.13 -12.78
N ALA A 213 -11.44 -0.53 -13.95
CA ALA A 213 -11.00 -1.01 -15.25
C ALA A 213 -9.63 -0.44 -15.69
N HIS A 214 -9.06 0.53 -14.96
CA HIS A 214 -7.81 1.18 -15.35
C HIS A 214 -6.60 0.45 -14.79
N SER A 215 -5.65 0.12 -15.67
CA SER A 215 -4.41 -0.57 -15.32
C SER A 215 -3.33 0.32 -14.72
N GLY A 216 -3.58 1.63 -14.64
CA GLY A 216 -2.66 2.65 -14.15
C GLY A 216 -3.39 3.69 -13.32
N GLY A 217 -2.64 4.67 -12.79
CA GLY A 217 -3.14 5.64 -11.82
C GLY A 217 -2.54 5.40 -10.42
N GLY A 218 -3.28 5.78 -9.39
CA GLY A 218 -2.90 5.55 -7.99
C GLY A 218 -3.07 4.09 -7.58
N ALA A 219 -2.27 3.63 -6.62
CA ALA A 219 -2.32 2.26 -6.09
C ALA A 219 -2.93 2.20 -4.67
N ASN A 220 -3.57 3.29 -4.25
CA ASN A 220 -4.11 3.48 -2.91
C ASN A 220 -5.47 4.16 -2.98
N TYR A 221 -6.24 4.07 -1.90
CA TYR A 221 -7.42 4.87 -1.69
C TYR A 221 -7.02 6.18 -1.00
N VAL A 222 -7.76 7.24 -1.29
CA VAL A 222 -7.58 8.56 -0.67
C VAL A 222 -8.91 9.06 -0.14
N CYS A 223 -8.88 9.83 0.95
CA CYS A 223 -10.07 10.51 1.44
C CYS A 223 -10.11 11.91 0.83
N LEU A 224 -11.02 12.15 -0.10
CA LEU A 224 -11.15 13.43 -0.79
C LEU A 224 -12.03 14.37 0.05
N PRO A 225 -11.65 15.64 0.24
CA PRO A 225 -12.53 16.64 0.84
C PRO A 225 -13.84 16.77 0.04
N LYS A 226 -14.95 17.04 0.74
CA LYS A 226 -16.25 17.30 0.10
C LYS A 226 -16.26 18.56 -0.77
N GLU A 227 -15.43 19.53 -0.40
CA GLU A 227 -15.29 20.82 -1.08
C GLU A 227 -13.87 20.90 -1.65
N PRO A 228 -13.67 20.61 -2.95
CA PRO A 228 -12.36 20.70 -3.58
C PRO A 228 -11.97 22.15 -3.85
N GLU A 229 -10.68 22.45 -3.72
CA GLU A 229 -10.09 23.71 -4.16
C GLU A 229 -9.41 23.52 -5.53
N TRP A 230 -9.59 24.48 -6.43
CA TRP A 230 -9.06 24.40 -7.78
C TRP A 230 -7.96 25.44 -8.02
N GLY A 231 -6.85 25.01 -8.60
CA GLY A 231 -5.79 25.88 -9.10
C GLY A 231 -6.06 26.38 -10.52
N VAL A 232 -5.04 26.33 -11.38
CA VAL A 232 -5.22 26.56 -12.83
C VAL A 232 -5.71 25.26 -13.47
N PHE A 233 -6.83 25.31 -14.17
CA PHE A 233 -7.43 24.14 -14.81
C PHE A 233 -7.98 24.45 -16.20
N THR A 234 -8.11 23.39 -16.99
CA THR A 234 -8.87 23.37 -18.25
C THR A 234 -9.88 22.24 -18.14
N ASP A 235 -11.15 22.55 -18.36
CA ASP A 235 -12.21 21.55 -18.26
C ASP A 235 -12.08 20.49 -19.36
N GLY A 236 -12.39 19.25 -18.99
CA GLY A 236 -12.45 18.11 -19.91
C GLY A 236 -11.50 16.97 -19.56
N ASN A 237 -11.78 15.82 -20.17
CA ASN A 237 -11.01 14.61 -19.94
C ASN A 237 -9.86 14.50 -20.96
N GLN A 238 -8.62 14.53 -20.47
CA GLN A 238 -7.39 14.54 -21.30
C GLN A 238 -6.70 13.17 -21.43
N GLY A 239 -7.28 12.08 -20.90
CA GLY A 239 -6.69 10.74 -21.05
C GLY A 239 -5.49 10.44 -20.14
N THR A 240 -5.26 11.23 -19.08
CA THR A 240 -4.10 11.10 -18.19
C THR A 240 -4.35 10.10 -17.05
N ALA A 241 -4.47 10.59 -15.82
CA ALA A 241 -4.87 9.82 -14.65
C ALA A 241 -6.21 10.35 -14.13
N TYR A 242 -6.96 9.46 -13.49
CA TYR A 242 -8.29 9.77 -12.95
C TYR A 242 -8.34 9.48 -11.47
N MET A 243 -9.17 10.25 -10.79
CA MET A 243 -9.62 9.99 -9.44
C MET A 243 -11.11 9.70 -9.52
N ALA A 244 -11.50 8.44 -9.26
CA ALA A 244 -12.89 8.02 -9.19
C ALA A 244 -13.33 7.97 -7.72
N GLY A 245 -14.62 8.23 -7.47
CA GLY A 245 -15.22 7.93 -6.16
C GLY A 245 -15.23 6.42 -5.90
N ALA A 246 -15.18 6.02 -4.63
CA ALA A 246 -15.19 4.63 -4.24
C ALA A 246 -16.59 4.14 -3.89
N GLU A 247 -16.92 2.91 -4.30
CA GLU A 247 -18.22 2.28 -4.10
C GLU A 247 -18.09 0.98 -3.30
N TYR A 248 -19.11 0.71 -2.49
CA TYR A 248 -19.25 -0.57 -1.82
C TYR A 248 -19.73 -1.64 -2.79
N GLU A 249 -18.96 -2.69 -2.91
CA GLU A 249 -19.29 -3.85 -3.72
C GLU A 249 -19.56 -5.05 -2.82
N LEU A 250 -20.83 -5.28 -2.53
CA LEU A 250 -21.29 -6.29 -1.59
C LEU A 250 -22.25 -7.25 -2.27
N ILE A 251 -22.23 -8.51 -1.83
CA ILE A 251 -23.24 -9.48 -2.24
C ILE A 251 -24.46 -9.31 -1.32
N ASP A 252 -25.62 -9.07 -1.92
CA ASP A 252 -26.88 -8.97 -1.18
C ASP A 252 -27.15 -10.24 -0.36
N GLY A 253 -27.38 -10.07 0.93
CA GLY A 253 -27.67 -11.16 1.88
C GLY A 253 -26.48 -12.02 2.29
N ASN A 254 -25.29 -11.83 1.72
CA ASN A 254 -24.07 -12.54 2.09
C ASN A 254 -22.87 -11.58 2.19
N ASN A 255 -22.96 -10.64 3.13
CA ASN A 255 -21.88 -9.71 3.43
C ASN A 255 -21.82 -9.41 4.94
N PRO A 256 -20.69 -8.90 5.45
CA PRO A 256 -20.46 -8.80 6.89
C PRO A 256 -21.12 -7.58 7.55
N PHE A 257 -21.77 -6.70 6.78
CA PHE A 257 -22.39 -5.47 7.27
C PHE A 257 -23.90 -5.67 7.47
N GLN A 258 -24.36 -5.51 8.71
CA GLN A 258 -25.79 -5.61 9.03
C GLN A 258 -26.47 -4.27 8.79
N GLY A 259 -27.60 -4.25 8.07
CA GLY A 259 -28.40 -3.04 7.90
C GLY A 259 -28.97 -2.85 6.49
N THR A 260 -29.13 -1.58 6.09
CA THR A 260 -29.52 -1.15 4.74
C THR A 260 -28.57 -1.68 3.68
N SER A 261 -29.07 -1.93 2.47
CA SER A 261 -28.22 -2.32 1.33
C SER A 261 -27.21 -1.21 1.07
N LEU A 262 -25.92 -1.55 1.17
CA LEU A 262 -24.80 -0.65 0.90
C LEU A 262 -24.26 -0.84 -0.52
N HIS A 263 -24.63 -1.92 -1.20
CA HIS A 263 -24.12 -2.18 -2.55
C HIS A 263 -24.38 -0.99 -3.46
N ASP A 264 -23.40 -0.63 -4.29
CA ASP A 264 -23.39 0.51 -5.21
C ASP A 264 -23.45 1.88 -4.51
N HIS A 265 -23.29 1.92 -3.18
CA HIS A 265 -23.26 3.19 -2.47
C HIS A 265 -21.84 3.74 -2.38
N ASP A 266 -21.74 5.06 -2.49
CA ASP A 266 -20.49 5.77 -2.29
C ASP A 266 -19.97 5.58 -0.86
N VAL A 267 -18.67 5.35 -0.74
CA VAL A 267 -17.98 5.14 0.54
C VAL A 267 -17.55 6.49 1.13
N PRO A 268 -18.12 6.92 2.28
CA PRO A 268 -17.62 8.10 2.99
C PRO A 268 -16.31 7.80 3.74
N CYS A 269 -15.60 8.85 4.14
CA CYS A 269 -14.41 8.72 4.96
C CYS A 269 -14.26 9.90 5.92
N ALA A 270 -13.52 9.69 7.01
CA ALA A 270 -13.17 10.72 7.98
C ALA A 270 -11.68 10.66 8.28
N VAL A 271 -11.00 11.81 8.23
CA VAL A 271 -9.60 11.93 8.62
C VAL A 271 -9.54 12.39 10.07
N CYS A 272 -8.94 11.57 10.91
CA CYS A 272 -8.89 11.75 12.36
C CYS A 272 -7.46 12.03 12.82
N HIS A 273 -7.32 13.03 13.69
CA HIS A 273 -6.08 13.35 14.39
C HIS A 273 -6.16 12.85 15.83
N VAL A 274 -5.05 12.31 16.32
CA VAL A 274 -4.90 11.87 17.71
C VAL A 274 -3.73 12.61 18.32
N ALA A 275 -3.99 13.45 19.32
CA ALA A 275 -3.02 14.43 19.80
C ALA A 275 -1.86 13.84 20.63
N SER A 276 -2.10 12.76 21.37
CA SER A 276 -1.19 12.23 22.39
C SER A 276 -0.52 10.89 22.03
N ARG A 277 -0.92 10.30 20.90
CA ARG A 277 -0.53 8.95 20.46
C ARG A 277 0.09 9.04 19.07
N GLY A 278 1.40 8.83 18.98
CA GLY A 278 2.18 9.09 17.76
C GLY A 278 2.30 7.92 16.81
N SER A 279 1.94 6.73 17.28
CA SER A 279 1.94 5.53 16.45
C SER A 279 0.53 5.16 16.02
N LYS A 280 0.36 4.76 14.76
CA LYS A 280 -0.87 4.15 14.25
C LYS A 280 -0.57 2.76 13.70
N LEU A 281 -1.51 1.84 13.86
CA LEU A 281 -1.39 0.47 13.37
C LEU A 281 -2.77 -0.04 12.93
N MET A 282 -2.86 -0.57 11.72
CA MET A 282 -3.99 -1.39 11.27
C MET A 282 -3.59 -2.86 11.39
N ILE A 283 -4.43 -3.67 12.04
CA ILE A 283 -4.20 -5.10 12.23
C ILE A 283 -5.32 -5.88 11.52
N PRO A 284 -5.01 -6.58 10.42
CA PRO A 284 -5.94 -7.50 9.77
C PRO A 284 -6.26 -8.71 10.65
N ALA A 285 -7.40 -9.35 10.39
CA ALA A 285 -7.92 -10.52 11.09
C ALA A 285 -8.05 -10.37 12.63
N ARG A 286 -8.22 -9.14 13.12
CA ARG A 286 -8.41 -8.81 14.54
C ARG A 286 -9.52 -7.79 14.74
N LEU A 287 -10.16 -7.81 15.91
CA LEU A 287 -11.12 -6.80 16.38
C LEU A 287 -10.64 -6.06 17.66
N SER A 288 -9.45 -6.41 18.13
CA SER A 288 -8.85 -5.97 19.39
C SER A 288 -7.42 -5.49 19.18
N CYS A 289 -7.07 -4.38 19.83
CA CYS A 289 -5.70 -3.87 19.83
C CYS A 289 -4.81 -4.65 20.81
N PRO A 290 -3.48 -4.65 20.59
CA PRO A 290 -2.52 -5.19 21.54
C PRO A 290 -2.57 -4.45 22.88
N SER A 291 -2.01 -5.04 23.93
CA SER A 291 -1.95 -4.39 25.25
C SER A 291 -1.22 -3.04 25.17
N GLY A 292 -1.80 -2.02 25.81
CA GLY A 292 -1.27 -0.66 25.82
C GLY A 292 -1.50 0.13 24.53
N TRP A 293 -2.28 -0.39 23.58
CA TRP A 293 -2.77 0.36 22.41
C TRP A 293 -4.23 0.73 22.59
N THR A 294 -4.60 1.93 22.15
CA THR A 294 -5.97 2.41 22.14
C THR A 294 -6.64 1.98 20.85
N ARG A 295 -7.85 1.39 20.95
CA ARG A 295 -8.66 1.09 19.77
C ARG A 295 -9.37 2.34 19.31
N GLU A 296 -9.12 2.73 18.07
CA GLU A 296 -9.84 3.81 17.40
C GLU A 296 -11.14 3.28 16.80
N TYR A 297 -11.05 2.28 15.92
CA TYR A 297 -12.22 1.61 15.36
C TYR A 297 -11.90 0.18 14.90
N LYS A 298 -12.94 -0.58 14.57
CA LYS A 298 -12.85 -1.96 14.08
C LYS A 298 -13.89 -2.20 12.98
N GLY A 299 -13.67 -3.20 12.16
CA GLY A 299 -14.64 -3.63 11.16
C GLY A 299 -14.08 -4.74 10.29
N TYR A 300 -14.14 -4.57 8.97
CA TYR A 300 -13.76 -5.58 7.99
C TYR A 300 -12.72 -5.09 7.00
N LEU A 301 -11.78 -5.97 6.66
CA LEU A 301 -10.76 -5.69 5.67
C LEU A 301 -11.41 -5.67 4.30
N MET A 302 -11.14 -4.62 3.53
CA MET A 302 -11.68 -4.44 2.18
C MET A 302 -10.58 -4.04 1.19
N THR A 303 -10.76 -4.43 -0.06
CA THR A 303 -9.88 -4.07 -1.19
C THR A 303 -10.60 -4.31 -2.52
N GLU A 304 -9.92 -4.09 -3.62
CA GLU A 304 -10.43 -4.34 -4.97
C GLU A 304 -10.62 -5.84 -5.28
N HIS A 305 -11.50 -6.17 -6.23
CA HIS A 305 -11.78 -7.55 -6.60
C HIS A 305 -10.57 -8.28 -7.17
N ARG A 306 -10.43 -9.57 -6.85
CA ARG A 306 -9.29 -10.43 -7.23
C ARG A 306 -8.98 -10.51 -8.74
N THR A 307 -9.92 -10.15 -9.61
CA THR A 307 -9.75 -10.16 -11.07
C THR A 307 -9.48 -8.76 -11.66
N ARG A 308 -9.31 -7.75 -10.81
CA ARG A 308 -9.06 -6.36 -11.17
C ARG A 308 -7.63 -5.96 -10.78
N TYR A 309 -7.26 -4.72 -11.08
CA TYR A 309 -5.92 -4.22 -10.77
C TYR A 309 -5.74 -4.02 -9.27
N ARG A 310 -4.56 -4.38 -8.76
CA ARG A 310 -4.27 -4.34 -7.32
C ARG A 310 -4.32 -2.91 -6.76
N THR A 311 -4.83 -2.81 -5.53
CA THR A 311 -4.78 -1.62 -4.68
C THR A 311 -4.44 -2.03 -3.25
N GLU A 312 -4.40 -1.08 -2.32
CA GLU A 312 -4.14 -1.36 -0.91
C GLU A 312 -5.30 -2.06 -0.20
N PHE A 313 -5.00 -2.67 0.95
CA PHE A 313 -6.01 -3.19 1.86
C PHE A 313 -6.37 -2.11 2.88
N VAL A 314 -7.65 -1.81 3.04
CA VAL A 314 -8.14 -0.83 4.02
C VAL A 314 -9.01 -1.51 5.07
N CYS A 315 -9.07 -0.90 6.26
CA CYS A 315 -10.01 -1.31 7.29
C CYS A 315 -11.30 -0.48 7.15
N MET A 316 -12.38 -1.11 6.71
CA MET A 316 -13.70 -0.49 6.69
C MET A 316 -14.31 -0.57 8.08
N ASP A 317 -14.94 0.51 8.54
CA ASP A 317 -15.67 0.49 9.80
C ASP A 317 -16.79 -0.55 9.77
N GLY A 318 -17.03 -1.22 10.91
CA GLY A 318 -18.04 -2.27 11.02
C GLY A 318 -19.49 -1.75 10.96
N GLU A 319 -19.69 -0.44 11.12
CA GLU A 319 -21.01 0.23 11.01
C GLU A 319 -20.95 1.34 9.95
N PRO A 320 -20.74 0.96 8.67
CA PRO A 320 -20.52 1.93 7.61
C PRO A 320 -21.76 2.79 7.33
N GLU A 321 -21.51 4.02 6.91
CA GLU A 321 -22.48 5.00 6.44
C GLU A 321 -22.47 5.04 4.91
N THR A 322 -23.53 5.55 4.32
CA THR A 322 -23.62 5.85 2.88
C THR A 322 -23.73 7.34 2.66
N ARG A 323 -23.31 7.84 1.49
CA ARG A 323 -23.66 9.22 1.12
C ARG A 323 -25.09 9.34 0.60
N PRO A 324 -25.83 10.40 0.98
CA PRO A 324 -27.09 10.74 0.32
C PRO A 324 -26.87 10.94 -1.19
N GLY A 325 -27.66 10.24 -2.01
CA GLY A 325 -27.63 10.39 -3.47
C GLY A 325 -26.52 9.62 -4.19
N GLY A 326 -25.59 8.96 -3.48
CA GLY A 326 -24.59 8.08 -4.07
C GLY A 326 -24.98 6.62 -3.89
N HIS A 327 -25.97 6.16 -4.65
CA HIS A 327 -26.57 4.81 -4.60
C HIS A 327 -26.68 4.21 -6.01
N LEU A 328 -25.91 4.78 -6.95
CA LEU A 328 -25.92 4.39 -8.34
C LEU A 328 -24.61 3.69 -8.63
N ASP A 329 -24.69 2.56 -9.32
CA ASP A 329 -23.52 1.89 -9.88
C ASP A 329 -22.86 2.79 -10.94
N GLN A 330 -21.77 3.47 -10.56
CA GLN A 330 -20.94 4.27 -11.45
C GLN A 330 -19.64 3.54 -11.81
N ASN A 331 -19.42 2.35 -11.26
CA ASN A 331 -18.22 1.55 -11.37
C ASN A 331 -16.93 2.40 -11.20
N GLY A 332 -16.79 3.08 -10.07
CA GLY A 332 -15.65 3.91 -9.75
C GLY A 332 -14.41 3.12 -9.31
N ALA A 333 -13.84 3.51 -8.18
CA ALA A 333 -12.95 2.64 -7.40
C ALA A 333 -13.82 1.68 -6.58
N LEU A 334 -13.45 0.42 -6.44
CA LEU A 334 -14.34 -0.55 -5.81
C LEU A 334 -13.76 -1.11 -4.52
N LEU A 335 -14.65 -1.42 -3.57
CA LEU A 335 -14.29 -2.00 -2.27
C LEU A 335 -15.14 -3.25 -2.02
N TYR A 336 -14.47 -4.40 -2.02
CA TYR A 336 -15.01 -5.72 -1.73
C TYR A 336 -14.51 -6.22 -0.37
N PRO A 337 -15.32 -6.97 0.40
CA PRO A 337 -14.86 -7.69 1.58
C PRO A 337 -13.75 -8.70 1.23
N VAL A 338 -12.73 -8.77 2.06
CA VAL A 338 -11.63 -9.73 1.88
C VAL A 338 -11.93 -11.02 2.63
N GLU A 339 -11.95 -12.14 1.91
CA GLU A 339 -12.13 -13.46 2.50
C GLU A 339 -10.79 -14.15 2.78
N ALA A 340 -10.73 -14.97 3.82
CA ALA A 340 -9.58 -15.80 4.10
C ALA A 340 -9.50 -16.95 3.08
N SER A 341 -8.32 -17.14 2.49
CA SER A 341 -8.03 -18.30 1.62
C SER A 341 -7.02 -19.20 2.31
N CYS A 342 -7.44 -20.41 2.67
CA CYS A 342 -6.58 -21.43 3.28
C CYS A 342 -5.48 -21.87 2.30
N GLY A 343 -4.34 -22.28 2.85
CA GLY A 343 -3.16 -22.70 2.10
C GLY A 343 -1.92 -22.44 2.93
N ALA A 344 -1.10 -21.47 2.52
CA ALA A 344 -0.07 -20.91 3.41
C ALA A 344 -0.68 -20.18 4.62
N LEU A 345 -1.94 -19.74 4.52
CA LEU A 345 -2.71 -19.24 5.64
C LEU A 345 -3.20 -20.45 6.49
N PRO A 346 -2.80 -20.56 7.77
CA PRO A 346 -3.03 -21.76 8.56
C PRO A 346 -4.48 -21.88 9.04
N CYS A 347 -5.14 -22.96 8.62
CA CYS A 347 -6.48 -23.32 9.09
C CYS A 347 -6.35 -24.43 10.17
N PRO A 348 -7.12 -24.40 11.28
CA PRO A 348 -8.40 -23.71 11.46
C PRO A 348 -8.33 -22.33 12.14
N SER A 349 -7.14 -21.78 12.42
CA SER A 349 -7.01 -20.44 13.01
C SER A 349 -7.62 -19.35 12.11
N TYR A 350 -7.45 -19.53 10.80
CA TYR A 350 -8.27 -18.90 9.77
C TYR A 350 -9.31 -19.90 9.25
N VAL A 351 -10.38 -19.39 8.64
CA VAL A 351 -11.46 -20.22 8.08
C VAL A 351 -11.67 -19.86 6.62
N GLN A 352 -11.58 -20.84 5.73
CA GLN A 352 -11.80 -20.66 4.30
C GLN A 352 -13.08 -19.87 4.01
N GLY A 353 -12.98 -18.86 3.15
CA GLY A 353 -14.11 -18.05 2.70
C GLY A 353 -14.68 -17.11 3.75
N ARG A 354 -14.10 -17.02 4.95
CA ARG A 354 -14.59 -16.12 6.00
C ARG A 354 -14.02 -14.72 5.82
N GLU A 355 -14.88 -13.71 5.89
CA GLU A 355 -14.49 -12.31 5.81
C GLU A 355 -13.53 -11.95 6.95
N LEU A 356 -12.39 -11.35 6.58
CA LEU A 356 -11.36 -10.95 7.51
C LEU A 356 -11.77 -9.64 8.18
N THR A 357 -11.77 -9.65 9.52
CA THR A 357 -11.98 -8.44 10.30
C THR A 357 -10.72 -7.56 10.28
N CYS A 358 -10.82 -6.34 10.80
CA CYS A 358 -9.68 -5.47 11.02
C CYS A 358 -9.91 -4.54 12.23
N VAL A 359 -8.82 -4.00 12.75
CA VAL A 359 -8.84 -2.98 13.81
C VAL A 359 -7.77 -1.94 13.55
N VAL A 360 -8.10 -0.67 13.80
CA VAL A 360 -7.15 0.44 13.79
C VAL A 360 -6.89 0.88 15.22
N CYS A 361 -5.61 0.98 15.55
CA CYS A 361 -5.09 1.21 16.89
C CYS A 361 -4.09 2.35 16.89
N THR A 362 -4.01 3.08 18.00
CA THR A 362 -3.00 4.13 18.22
C THR A 362 -2.30 3.96 19.57
N LYS A 363 -1.07 4.48 19.69
CA LYS A 363 -0.29 4.46 20.94
C LYS A 363 0.61 5.66 21.10
#